data_AF-A0A9X0LE36-F1
#
_entry.id   AF-A0A9X0LE36-F1
#
_cell.length_a   1.000
_cell.length_b   1.000
_cell.length_c   1.000
_cell.angle_alpha   90.00
_cell.angle_beta   90.00
_cell.angle_gamma   90.00
#
_symmetry.space_group_name_H-M   'P 1'
#
loop_
_entity.id
_entity.type
_entity.pdbx_description
1 polymer ?
#
loop_
_entity_poly.entity_id
_entity_poly.type
_entity_poly.pdbx_seq_one_letter_code
_entity_poly.pdbx_strand_id
1 'polypeptide(L)'
;MSAVDLVLLLLMLVFAISGYRQGFVIGVLSFSGFFLGALIGLQIGPMFAQQFVDSGTRVLISLAAIFGLAVIGQALAGWLGSHLRRTINNDVARRVDDVGGAFVSLFAVLLVAWLVAVPLGSSSLPWLAASVRSSALLNVVDRVLPDQAQQLSTALRDTVDTNGFPDVFDGLRRTQARQVEPPDPALAGSEVVASGQRSVVKVLGSAPSCSRRIEGSGFVYADDRVMTNAHVVAGTRSVAVELRGERYEGEVVVYDPNRDLAVLYVPGLPGPSMRFAAGNASTGADAIVLGFPLDGPYNAQSARVRDVDRITGPDIYSSGNVTREIITIRALVRSGNSGGPLVSSNGLVLGVIFAAAADDPNTGFAVTAAEARPVALEGAQRTRGVDTGECT
;
A
#
# COMPACT_ATOMS: atom_id res chain seq x y z
N MET A 1 18.24 9.70 -13.51
CA MET A 1 18.18 8.25 -13.77
C MET A 1 18.38 7.56 -12.44
N SER A 2 17.47 6.69 -12.04
CA SER A 2 17.59 5.97 -10.76
C SER A 2 18.65 4.86 -10.86
N ALA A 3 19.11 4.34 -9.73
CA ALA A 3 19.98 3.15 -9.72
C ALA A 3 19.29 1.95 -10.38
N VAL A 4 17.96 1.84 -10.24
CA VAL A 4 17.13 0.84 -10.91
C VAL A 4 17.20 1.01 -12.42
N ASP A 5 17.12 2.24 -12.95
CA ASP A 5 17.25 2.48 -14.40
C ASP A 5 18.60 1.98 -14.95
N LEU A 6 19.71 2.17 -14.21
CA LEU A 6 21.03 1.70 -14.63
C LEU A 6 21.12 0.18 -14.70
N VAL A 7 20.59 -0.50 -13.67
CA VAL A 7 20.53 -1.97 -13.63
C VAL A 7 19.65 -2.49 -14.76
N LEU A 8 18.48 -1.88 -14.99
CA LEU A 8 17.58 -2.27 -16.06
C LEU A 8 18.18 -2.06 -17.44
N LEU A 9 18.87 -0.94 -17.68
CA LEU A 9 19.56 -0.71 -18.95
C LEU A 9 20.66 -1.74 -19.21
N LEU A 10 21.41 -2.15 -18.17
CA LEU A 10 22.40 -3.21 -18.28
C LEU A 10 21.75 -4.55 -18.61
N LEU A 11 20.68 -4.92 -17.90
CA LEU A 11 19.93 -6.14 -18.16
C LEU A 11 19.32 -6.13 -19.57
N MET A 12 18.69 -5.03 -19.96
CA MET A 12 18.15 -4.81 -21.30
C MET A 12 19.23 -5.02 -22.37
N LEU A 13 20.44 -4.48 -22.18
CA LEU A 13 21.55 -4.68 -23.11
C LEU A 13 21.96 -6.16 -23.21
N VAL A 14 22.16 -6.82 -22.07
CA VAL A 14 22.55 -8.25 -22.02
C VAL A 14 21.50 -9.13 -22.69
N PHE A 15 20.23 -8.92 -22.37
CA PHE A 15 19.13 -9.69 -22.92
C PHE A 15 18.83 -9.34 -24.37
N ALA A 16 19.03 -8.09 -24.82
CA ALA A 16 18.95 -7.74 -26.23
C ALA A 16 20.02 -8.47 -27.04
N ILE A 17 21.26 -8.55 -26.54
CA ILE A 17 22.35 -9.30 -27.20
C ILE A 17 22.03 -10.79 -27.22
N SER A 18 21.51 -11.34 -26.11
CA SER A 18 21.08 -12.75 -26.04
C SER A 18 19.93 -13.03 -27.02
N GLY A 19 18.90 -12.18 -27.02
CA GLY A 19 17.74 -12.26 -27.90
C GLY A 19 18.11 -12.15 -29.37
N TYR A 20 19.04 -11.25 -29.71
CA TYR A 20 19.58 -11.13 -31.05
C TYR A 20 20.23 -12.44 -31.54
N ARG A 21 20.94 -13.14 -30.66
CA ARG A 21 21.56 -14.43 -30.98
C ARG A 21 20.52 -15.56 -31.09
N GLN A 22 19.50 -15.54 -30.23
CA GLN A 22 18.47 -16.58 -30.14
C GLN A 22 17.40 -16.47 -31.23
N GLY A 23 17.10 -15.27 -31.72
CA GLY A 23 16.07 -15.03 -32.73
C GLY A 23 14.65 -14.90 -32.14
N PHE A 24 13.78 -14.24 -32.88
CA PHE A 24 12.40 -13.91 -32.54
C PHE A 24 11.57 -15.14 -32.25
N VAL A 25 11.62 -16.16 -33.12
CA VAL A 25 10.80 -17.37 -32.97
C VAL A 25 11.08 -18.08 -31.64
N ILE A 26 12.36 -18.23 -31.31
CA ILE A 26 12.77 -18.83 -30.02
C ILE A 26 12.38 -17.91 -28.88
N GLY A 27 12.61 -16.60 -29.01
CA GLY A 27 12.29 -15.60 -28.01
C GLY A 27 10.81 -15.60 -27.62
N VAL A 28 9.90 -15.51 -28.58
CA VAL A 28 8.45 -15.48 -28.34
C VAL A 28 7.96 -16.78 -27.72
N LEU A 29 8.40 -17.93 -28.25
CA LEU A 29 7.98 -19.22 -27.72
C LEU A 29 8.50 -19.43 -26.30
N SER A 30 9.78 -19.14 -26.04
CA SER A 30 10.38 -19.24 -24.71
C SER A 30 9.68 -18.32 -23.71
N PHE A 31 9.38 -17.08 -24.11
CA PHE A 31 8.65 -16.12 -23.30
C PHE A 31 7.24 -16.60 -22.96
N SER A 32 6.47 -17.02 -23.97
CA SER A 32 5.14 -17.59 -23.76
C SER A 32 5.17 -18.85 -22.89
N GLY A 33 6.17 -19.71 -23.08
CA GLY A 33 6.39 -20.91 -22.27
C GLY A 33 6.69 -20.59 -20.80
N PHE A 34 7.50 -19.55 -20.55
CA PHE A 34 7.79 -19.07 -19.19
C PHE A 34 6.51 -18.64 -18.47
N PHE A 35 5.71 -17.78 -19.10
CA PHE A 35 4.48 -17.27 -18.48
C PHE A 35 3.42 -18.36 -18.31
N LEU A 36 3.27 -19.25 -19.29
CA LEU A 36 2.35 -20.38 -19.15
C LEU A 36 2.78 -21.32 -18.03
N GLY A 37 4.08 -21.60 -17.91
CA GLY A 37 4.63 -22.39 -16.81
C GLY A 37 4.41 -21.71 -15.44
N ALA A 38 4.63 -20.39 -15.35
CA ALA A 38 4.36 -19.63 -14.14
C ALA A 38 2.88 -19.64 -13.75
N LEU A 39 1.95 -19.48 -14.71
CA LEU A 39 0.50 -19.54 -14.48
C LEU A 39 0.05 -20.91 -13.96
N ILE A 40 0.56 -21.99 -14.55
CA ILE A 40 0.32 -23.35 -14.08
C ILE A 40 0.90 -23.50 -12.65
N GLY A 41 2.10 -22.98 -12.41
CA GLY A 41 2.72 -22.99 -11.09
C GLY A 41 1.97 -22.19 -10.04
N LEU A 42 1.30 -21.10 -10.41
CA LEU A 42 0.45 -20.32 -9.50
C LEU A 42 -0.81 -21.10 -9.07
N GLN A 43 -1.37 -21.94 -9.94
CA GLN A 43 -2.51 -22.78 -9.59
C GLN A 43 -2.10 -24.00 -8.76
N ILE A 44 -0.99 -24.63 -9.15
CA ILE A 44 -0.56 -25.92 -8.59
C ILE A 44 0.28 -25.74 -7.32
N GLY A 45 1.13 -24.71 -7.27
CA GLY A 45 2.06 -24.46 -6.17
C GLY A 45 1.38 -24.40 -4.79
N PRO A 46 0.37 -23.55 -4.60
CA PRO A 46 -0.38 -23.47 -3.35
C PRO A 46 -1.07 -24.79 -2.97
N MET A 47 -1.58 -25.54 -3.97
CA MET A 47 -2.23 -26.83 -3.74
C MET A 47 -1.28 -27.86 -3.14
N PHE A 48 -0.02 -27.90 -3.59
CA PHE A 48 1.01 -28.76 -3.00
C PHE A 48 1.55 -28.20 -1.67
N ALA A 49 1.70 -26.88 -1.56
CA ALA A 49 2.22 -26.24 -0.37
C ALA A 49 1.30 -26.43 0.85
N GLN A 50 -0.01 -26.57 0.66
CA GLN A 50 -0.97 -26.83 1.74
C GLN A 50 -0.69 -28.14 2.53
N GLN A 51 0.13 -29.05 2.02
CA GLN A 51 0.54 -30.27 2.73
C GLN A 51 1.53 -30.00 3.88
N PHE A 52 2.12 -28.81 3.94
CA PHE A 52 3.15 -28.46 4.92
C PHE A 52 2.57 -27.59 6.03
N VAL A 53 2.91 -27.86 7.29
CA VAL A 53 2.33 -27.15 8.44
C VAL A 53 2.93 -25.75 8.60
N ASP A 54 4.22 -25.58 8.33
CA ASP A 54 4.96 -24.32 8.54
C ASP A 54 4.71 -23.29 7.42
N SER A 55 4.24 -22.08 7.80
CA SER A 55 3.89 -21.01 6.86
C SER A 55 5.06 -20.55 5.99
N GLY A 56 6.29 -20.48 6.53
CA GLY A 56 7.48 -20.10 5.77
C GLY A 56 7.81 -21.12 4.69
N THR A 57 7.73 -22.40 5.04
CA THR A 57 7.95 -23.53 4.13
C THR A 57 6.90 -23.57 3.03
N ARG A 58 5.62 -23.26 3.33
CA ARG A 58 4.57 -23.17 2.29
C ARG A 58 4.89 -22.10 1.24
N VAL A 59 5.34 -20.92 1.67
CA VAL A 59 5.72 -19.83 0.76
C VAL A 59 6.90 -20.26 -0.11
N LEU A 60 7.94 -20.84 0.49
CA LEU A 60 9.12 -21.31 -0.25
C LEU A 60 8.77 -22.37 -1.28
N ILE A 61 7.93 -23.35 -0.94
CA ILE A 61 7.49 -24.41 -1.86
C ILE A 61 6.63 -23.84 -2.99
N SER A 62 5.72 -22.91 -2.67
CA SER A 62 4.89 -22.26 -3.69
C SER A 62 5.75 -21.49 -4.68
N LEU A 63 6.72 -20.70 -4.19
CA LEU A 63 7.67 -19.99 -5.03
C LEU A 63 8.51 -20.96 -5.87
N ALA A 64 9.05 -22.01 -5.26
CA ALA A 64 9.86 -23.01 -5.96
C ALA A 64 9.06 -23.71 -7.08
N ALA A 65 7.78 -24.03 -6.84
CA ALA A 65 6.90 -24.61 -7.84
C ALA A 65 6.63 -23.63 -9.01
N ILE A 66 6.33 -22.36 -8.71
CA ILE A 66 6.11 -21.31 -9.71
C ILE A 66 7.34 -21.13 -10.59
N PHE A 67 8.51 -20.91 -9.98
CA PHE A 67 9.76 -20.71 -10.71
C PHE A 67 10.19 -21.98 -11.46
N GLY A 68 10.06 -23.15 -10.84
CA GLY A 68 10.41 -24.43 -11.47
C GLY A 68 9.60 -24.69 -12.73
N LEU A 69 8.27 -24.53 -12.65
CA LEU A 69 7.39 -24.73 -13.81
C LEU A 69 7.58 -23.67 -14.88
N ALA A 70 7.86 -22.41 -14.51
CA ALA A 70 8.21 -21.36 -15.47
C ALA A 70 9.48 -21.70 -16.27
N VAL A 71 10.54 -22.16 -15.59
CA VAL A 71 11.80 -22.57 -16.25
C VAL A 71 11.59 -23.78 -17.16
N ILE A 72 10.81 -24.78 -16.71
CA ILE A 72 10.49 -25.96 -17.52
C ILE A 72 9.70 -25.55 -18.77
N GLY A 73 8.66 -24.73 -18.61
CA GLY A 73 7.85 -24.22 -19.72
C GLY A 73 8.68 -23.43 -20.74
N GLN A 74 9.56 -22.56 -20.25
CA GLN A 74 10.51 -21.82 -21.07
C GLN A 74 11.44 -22.75 -21.87
N ALA A 75 12.01 -23.77 -21.22
CA ALA A 75 12.92 -24.71 -21.85
C ALA A 75 12.24 -25.55 -22.95
N LEU A 76 11.04 -26.06 -22.68
CA LEU A 76 10.26 -26.85 -23.64
C LEU A 76 9.85 -26.01 -24.86
N ALA A 77 9.36 -24.79 -24.63
CA ALA A 77 8.94 -23.90 -25.71
C ALA A 77 10.15 -23.37 -26.51
N GLY A 78 11.27 -23.10 -25.85
CA GLY A 78 12.53 -22.74 -26.51
C GLY A 78 13.09 -23.88 -27.36
N TRP A 79 13.01 -25.13 -26.88
CA TRP A 79 13.35 -26.32 -27.66
C TRP A 79 12.48 -26.42 -28.92
N LEU A 80 11.16 -26.27 -28.79
CA LEU A 80 10.24 -26.25 -29.92
C LEU A 80 10.56 -25.11 -30.90
N GLY A 81 10.81 -23.91 -30.38
CA GLY A 81 11.18 -22.75 -31.18
C GLY A 81 12.49 -22.94 -31.92
N SER A 82 13.46 -23.64 -31.33
CA SER A 82 14.71 -23.97 -32.00
C SER A 82 14.50 -24.89 -33.20
N HIS A 83 13.51 -25.78 -33.13
CA HIS A 83 13.14 -26.65 -34.24
C HIS A 83 12.48 -25.83 -35.36
N LEU A 84 11.58 -24.92 -34.99
CA LEU A 84 10.89 -24.05 -35.96
C LEU A 84 11.84 -23.07 -36.65
N ARG A 85 12.79 -22.47 -35.92
CA ARG A 85 13.79 -21.53 -36.46
C ARG A 85 14.67 -22.17 -37.54
N ARG A 86 14.92 -23.49 -37.48
CA ARG A 86 15.68 -24.22 -38.52
C ARG A 86 15.02 -24.21 -39.90
N THR A 87 13.73 -23.90 -39.99
CA THR A 87 13.03 -23.78 -41.27
C THR A 87 13.33 -22.44 -41.99
N ILE A 88 13.91 -21.47 -41.28
CA ILE A 88 14.29 -20.17 -41.82
C ILE A 88 15.67 -20.27 -42.47
N ASN A 89 15.69 -20.52 -43.77
CA ASN A 89 16.93 -20.72 -44.54
C ASN A 89 17.40 -19.45 -45.28
N ASN A 90 16.61 -18.37 -45.27
CA ASN A 90 16.93 -17.13 -45.96
C ASN A 90 17.68 -16.17 -45.01
N ASP A 91 18.85 -15.68 -45.42
CA ASP A 91 19.68 -14.74 -44.66
C ASP A 91 18.95 -13.45 -44.28
N VAL A 92 18.08 -12.93 -45.14
CA VAL A 92 17.28 -11.73 -44.84
C VAL A 92 16.24 -12.03 -43.76
N ALA A 93 15.53 -13.16 -43.89
CA ALA A 93 14.55 -13.58 -42.89
C ALA A 93 15.22 -13.89 -41.55
N ARG A 94 16.45 -14.43 -41.57
CA ARG A 94 17.24 -14.69 -40.37
C ARG A 94 17.67 -13.41 -39.67
N ARG A 95 18.09 -12.37 -40.40
CA ARG A 95 18.40 -11.06 -39.79
C ARG A 95 17.15 -10.40 -39.18
N VAL A 96 15.99 -10.52 -39.83
CA VAL A 96 14.73 -10.02 -39.28
C VAL A 96 14.35 -10.79 -38.01
N ASP A 97 14.51 -12.11 -38.00
CA ASP A 97 14.33 -12.96 -36.81
C ASP A 97 15.29 -12.54 -35.68
N ASP A 98 16.57 -12.33 -35.97
CA ASP A 98 17.57 -11.90 -34.98
C ASP A 98 17.20 -10.54 -34.36
N VAL A 99 16.91 -9.53 -35.19
CA VAL A 99 16.48 -8.20 -34.73
C VAL A 99 15.18 -8.29 -33.91
N GLY A 100 14.20 -9.07 -34.38
CA GLY A 100 12.97 -9.32 -33.64
C GLY A 100 13.21 -9.99 -32.29
N GLY A 101 14.18 -10.90 -32.22
CA GLY A 101 14.59 -11.56 -30.98
C GLY A 101 15.10 -10.58 -29.94
N ALA A 102 15.90 -9.60 -30.35
CA ALA A 102 16.35 -8.52 -29.47
C ALA A 102 15.16 -7.73 -28.89
N PHE A 103 14.18 -7.35 -29.73
CA PHE A 103 12.98 -6.64 -29.27
C PHE A 103 12.14 -7.45 -28.28
N VAL A 104 11.93 -8.74 -28.55
CA VAL A 104 11.17 -9.61 -27.64
C VAL A 104 11.89 -9.76 -26.31
N SER A 105 13.20 -9.95 -26.30
CA SER A 105 13.96 -10.03 -25.05
C SER A 105 13.97 -8.73 -24.27
N LEU A 106 14.02 -7.57 -24.94
CA LEU A 106 13.87 -6.26 -24.29
C LEU A 106 12.50 -6.12 -23.61
N PHE A 107 11.43 -6.44 -24.34
CA PHE A 107 10.07 -6.41 -23.80
C PHE A 107 9.92 -7.38 -22.62
N ALA A 108 10.45 -8.60 -22.75
CA ALA A 108 10.38 -9.62 -21.72
C ALA A 108 11.05 -9.18 -20.41
N VAL A 109 12.26 -8.61 -20.50
CA VAL A 109 12.98 -8.09 -19.32
C VAL A 109 12.21 -6.95 -18.68
N LEU A 110 11.67 -6.02 -19.46
CA LEU A 110 10.89 -4.90 -18.92
C LEU A 110 9.62 -5.38 -18.22
N LEU A 111 8.92 -6.37 -18.78
CA LEU A 111 7.72 -6.93 -18.17
C LEU A 111 8.04 -7.66 -16.85
N VAL A 112 9.06 -8.51 -16.85
CA VAL A 112 9.50 -9.24 -15.63
C VAL A 112 9.99 -8.25 -14.57
N ALA A 113 10.78 -7.26 -14.97
CA ALA A 113 11.25 -6.21 -14.07
C ALA A 113 10.09 -5.42 -13.47
N TRP A 114 9.07 -5.07 -14.25
CA TRP A 114 7.87 -4.42 -13.76
C TRP A 114 7.10 -5.28 -12.76
N LEU A 115 6.89 -6.57 -13.08
CA LEU A 115 6.20 -7.51 -12.19
C LEU A 115 6.88 -7.64 -10.82
N VAL A 116 8.23 -7.63 -10.80
CA VAL A 116 9.02 -7.67 -9.56
C VAL A 116 9.07 -6.31 -8.86
N ALA A 117 9.13 -5.21 -9.63
CA ALA A 117 9.25 -3.87 -9.08
C ALA A 117 7.99 -3.43 -8.33
N VAL A 118 6.81 -3.82 -8.82
CA VAL A 118 5.51 -3.47 -8.26
C VAL A 118 5.42 -3.80 -6.75
N PRO A 119 5.66 -5.05 -6.28
CA PRO A 119 5.71 -5.35 -4.84
C PRO A 119 6.84 -4.66 -4.09
N LEU A 120 7.99 -4.40 -4.74
CA LEU A 120 9.12 -3.72 -4.10
C LEU A 120 8.87 -2.21 -3.91
N GLY A 121 8.01 -1.62 -4.75
CA GLY A 121 7.56 -0.24 -4.67
C GLY A 121 6.68 0.06 -3.45
N SER A 122 6.13 -0.96 -2.80
CA SER A 122 5.41 -0.91 -1.52
C SER A 122 6.19 -1.58 -0.38
N SER A 123 7.48 -1.86 -0.55
CA SER A 123 8.28 -2.50 0.51
C SER A 123 8.47 -1.61 1.74
N SER A 124 8.72 -2.23 2.90
CA SER A 124 9.03 -1.55 4.17
C SER A 124 10.38 -0.84 4.19
N LEU A 125 11.16 -0.93 3.10
CA LEU A 125 12.47 -0.30 2.93
C LEU A 125 12.33 0.98 2.09
N PRO A 126 12.31 2.18 2.70
CA PRO A 126 11.97 3.42 1.97
C PRO A 126 12.93 3.73 0.83
N TRP A 127 14.22 3.42 0.99
CA TRP A 127 15.23 3.63 -0.05
C TRP A 127 14.99 2.78 -1.30
N LEU A 128 14.45 1.57 -1.13
CA LEU A 128 14.16 0.64 -2.21
C LEU A 128 12.88 1.08 -2.94
N ALA A 129 11.82 1.37 -2.18
CA ALA A 129 10.57 1.91 -2.72
C ALA A 129 10.81 3.21 -3.50
N ALA A 130 11.59 4.14 -2.95
CA ALA A 130 11.96 5.39 -3.64
C ALA A 130 12.76 5.13 -4.93
N SER A 131 13.69 4.19 -4.93
CA SER A 131 14.49 3.85 -6.11
C SER A 131 13.64 3.24 -7.23
N VAL A 132 12.64 2.43 -6.86
CA VAL A 132 11.69 1.82 -7.80
C VAL A 132 10.71 2.86 -8.35
N ARG A 133 10.01 3.62 -7.48
CA ARG A 133 9.05 4.64 -7.90
C ARG A 133 9.70 5.78 -8.70
N SER A 134 10.99 6.04 -8.50
CA SER A 134 11.76 7.02 -9.30
C SER A 134 12.25 6.54 -10.66
N SER A 135 12.10 5.25 -11.01
CA SER A 135 12.52 4.71 -12.31
C SER A 135 11.67 5.26 -13.45
N ALA A 136 12.33 5.84 -14.46
CA ALA A 136 11.62 6.31 -15.65
C ALA A 136 11.09 5.14 -16.50
N LEU A 137 11.87 4.07 -16.63
CA LEU A 137 11.53 2.90 -17.43
C LEU A 137 10.30 2.17 -16.88
N LEU A 138 10.28 1.89 -15.57
CA LEU A 138 9.18 1.18 -14.94
C LEU A 138 7.89 1.99 -14.98
N ASN A 139 7.96 3.30 -14.78
CA ASN A 139 6.80 4.20 -14.90
C ASN A 139 6.22 4.28 -16.31
N VAL A 140 7.02 4.06 -17.36
CA VAL A 140 6.53 4.00 -18.74
C VAL A 140 5.84 2.66 -18.98
N VAL A 141 6.43 1.56 -18.52
CA VAL A 141 5.83 0.22 -18.63
C VAL A 141 4.49 0.16 -17.90
N ASP A 142 4.44 0.67 -16.66
CA ASP A 142 3.23 0.73 -15.82
C ASP A 142 2.05 1.41 -16.50
N ARG A 143 2.30 2.49 -17.25
CA ARG A 143 1.28 3.25 -17.98
C ARG A 143 0.79 2.59 -19.27
N VAL A 144 1.59 1.71 -19.86
CA VAL A 144 1.31 1.10 -21.17
C VAL A 144 0.66 -0.27 -21.02
N LEU A 145 0.86 -0.94 -19.89
CA LEU A 145 0.30 -2.27 -19.66
C LEU A 145 -1.22 -2.23 -19.50
N PRO A 146 -1.94 -3.24 -20.03
CA PRO A 146 -3.39 -3.32 -19.94
C PRO A 146 -3.85 -3.68 -18.52
N ASP A 147 -5.08 -3.30 -18.19
CA ASP A 147 -5.67 -3.42 -16.85
C ASP A 147 -5.60 -4.85 -16.27
N GLN A 148 -5.70 -5.89 -17.11
CA GLN A 148 -5.60 -7.29 -16.63
C GLN A 148 -4.20 -7.61 -16.06
N ALA A 149 -3.15 -7.02 -16.62
CA ALA A 149 -1.80 -7.18 -16.09
C ALA A 149 -1.64 -6.43 -14.76
N GLN A 150 -2.30 -5.27 -14.62
CA GLN A 150 -2.32 -4.51 -13.38
C GLN A 150 -3.00 -5.29 -12.25
N GLN A 151 -4.11 -5.99 -12.52
CA GLN A 151 -4.79 -6.85 -11.54
C GLN A 151 -3.88 -7.95 -10.97
N LEU A 152 -3.10 -8.62 -11.83
CA LEU A 152 -2.13 -9.64 -11.38
C LEU A 152 -1.06 -9.01 -10.48
N SER A 153 -0.63 -7.79 -10.82
CA SER A 153 0.35 -7.04 -10.06
C SER A 153 -0.17 -6.64 -8.68
N THR A 154 -1.44 -6.22 -8.59
CA THR A 154 -2.13 -5.89 -7.34
C THR A 154 -2.28 -7.12 -6.45
N ALA A 155 -2.73 -8.24 -7.00
CA ALA A 155 -2.83 -9.50 -6.25
C ALA A 155 -1.48 -9.96 -5.65
N LEU A 156 -0.37 -9.72 -6.35
CA LEU A 156 0.97 -9.98 -5.84
C LEU A 156 1.39 -8.97 -4.75
N ARG A 157 1.00 -7.69 -4.85
CA ARG A 157 1.24 -6.68 -3.80
C ARG A 157 0.54 -7.06 -2.51
N ASP A 158 -0.74 -7.41 -2.56
CA ASP A 158 -1.56 -7.71 -1.38
C ASP A 158 -1.02 -8.92 -0.59
N THR A 159 -0.31 -9.82 -1.28
CA THR A 159 0.35 -10.96 -0.65
C THR A 159 1.64 -10.58 0.10
N VAL A 160 2.30 -9.49 -0.31
CA VAL A 160 3.62 -9.05 0.17
C VAL A 160 3.53 -7.83 1.09
N ASP A 161 2.45 -7.06 1.02
CA ASP A 161 2.29 -5.86 1.84
C ASP A 161 2.29 -6.21 3.32
N THR A 162 3.29 -5.67 4.01
CA THR A 162 3.56 -5.87 5.44
C THR A 162 3.55 -4.54 6.19
N ASN A 163 3.20 -3.43 5.52
CA ASN A 163 3.28 -2.09 6.10
C ASN A 163 2.05 -1.70 6.92
N GLY A 164 0.93 -2.42 6.77
CA GLY A 164 -0.31 -2.13 7.50
C GLY A 164 -0.96 -0.79 7.13
N PHE A 165 -0.63 -0.23 5.96
CA PHE A 165 -1.24 0.99 5.42
C PHE A 165 -1.83 0.74 4.02
N PRO A 166 -2.98 1.33 3.68
CA PRO A 166 -3.49 1.32 2.32
C PRO A 166 -2.62 2.18 1.38
N ASP A 167 -2.45 1.77 0.11
CA ASP A 167 -1.71 2.56 -0.89
C ASP A 167 -2.53 3.79 -1.28
N VAL A 168 -2.00 4.98 -1.01
CA VAL A 168 -2.69 6.25 -1.32
C VAL A 168 -2.70 6.54 -2.81
N PHE A 169 -1.69 6.04 -3.53
CA PHE A 169 -1.49 6.28 -4.94
C PHE A 169 -1.53 4.97 -5.71
N ASP A 170 -2.27 4.96 -6.80
CA ASP A 170 -2.31 3.80 -7.70
C ASP A 170 -0.93 3.53 -8.34
N GLY A 171 -0.50 2.26 -8.36
CA GLY A 171 0.66 1.78 -9.11
C GLY A 171 2.03 2.22 -8.57
N LEU A 172 2.91 2.70 -9.46
CA LEU A 172 4.29 3.12 -9.16
C LEU A 172 4.47 4.65 -9.05
N ARG A 173 3.37 5.38 -8.88
CA ARG A 173 3.38 6.85 -8.86
C ARG A 173 4.21 7.37 -7.67
N ARG A 174 5.11 8.31 -7.97
CA ARG A 174 5.89 9.01 -6.94
C ARG A 174 5.02 9.93 -6.12
N THR A 175 5.32 9.99 -4.83
CA THR A 175 4.79 11.02 -3.95
C THR A 175 5.35 12.38 -4.35
N GLN A 176 4.50 13.28 -4.84
CA GLN A 176 4.85 14.67 -5.10
C GLN A 176 4.38 15.52 -3.94
N ALA A 177 5.28 15.75 -2.97
CA ALA A 177 4.98 16.55 -1.79
C ALA A 177 5.68 17.90 -1.85
N ARG A 178 4.94 18.98 -1.60
CA ARG A 178 5.51 20.33 -1.49
C ARG A 178 6.59 20.37 -0.41
N GLN A 179 7.74 20.96 -0.72
CA GLN A 179 8.78 21.15 0.29
C GLN A 179 8.39 22.27 1.26
N VAL A 180 8.52 21.96 2.54
CA VAL A 180 8.27 22.88 3.66
C VAL A 180 9.37 22.69 4.69
N GLU A 181 9.57 23.69 5.55
CA GLU A 181 10.52 23.64 6.65
C GLU A 181 10.31 22.41 7.57
N PRO A 182 11.34 21.91 8.26
CA PRO A 182 11.18 20.81 9.22
C PRO A 182 10.16 21.16 10.33
N PRO A 183 9.38 20.19 10.84
CA PRO A 183 8.47 20.44 11.97
C PRO A 183 9.21 20.95 13.20
N ASP A 184 8.56 21.79 13.99
CA ASP A 184 9.12 22.26 15.26
C ASP A 184 9.14 21.11 16.29
N PRO A 185 10.32 20.66 16.75
CA PRO A 185 10.42 19.56 17.71
C PRO A 185 9.79 19.89 19.08
N ALA A 186 9.63 21.17 19.43
CA ALA A 186 9.03 21.57 20.71
C ALA A 186 7.55 21.19 20.82
N LEU A 187 6.85 21.05 19.69
CA LEU A 187 5.41 20.72 19.66
C LEU A 187 5.09 19.34 20.26
N ALA A 188 6.01 18.38 20.12
CA ALA A 188 5.85 17.03 20.69
C ALA A 188 5.80 17.02 22.23
N GLY A 189 6.28 18.08 22.89
CA GLY A 189 6.21 18.28 24.34
C GLY A 189 5.16 19.31 24.79
N SER A 190 4.25 19.72 23.91
CA SER A 190 3.27 20.78 24.20
C SER A 190 2.12 20.32 25.11
N GLU A 191 1.41 21.29 25.70
CA GLU A 191 0.20 21.03 26.51
C GLU A 191 -0.91 20.34 25.70
N VAL A 192 -0.97 20.58 24.38
CA VAL A 192 -1.88 19.89 23.46
C VAL A 192 -1.62 18.38 23.46
N VAL A 193 -0.36 17.95 23.51
CA VAL A 193 0.01 16.52 23.59
C VAL A 193 -0.44 15.91 24.90
N ALA A 194 -0.18 16.61 26.02
CA ALA A 194 -0.61 16.13 27.34
C ALA A 194 -2.15 16.04 27.46
N SER A 195 -2.86 17.03 26.90
CA SER A 195 -4.32 17.03 26.86
C SER A 195 -4.87 15.93 25.94
N GLY A 196 -4.24 15.73 24.79
CA GLY A 196 -4.60 14.70 23.80
C GLY A 196 -4.54 13.28 24.36
N GLN A 197 -3.62 12.99 25.29
CA GLN A 197 -3.50 11.66 25.92
C GLN A 197 -4.78 11.21 26.65
N ARG A 198 -5.67 12.16 27.02
CA ARG A 198 -6.96 11.85 27.63
C ARG A 198 -8.05 11.49 26.63
N SER A 199 -7.86 11.78 25.35
CA SER A 199 -8.86 11.68 24.29
C SER A 199 -8.46 10.74 23.16
N VAL A 200 -7.17 10.54 22.95
CA VAL A 200 -6.63 9.62 21.92
C VAL A 200 -6.60 8.22 22.51
N VAL A 201 -7.17 7.27 21.76
CA VAL A 201 -7.32 5.89 22.17
C VAL A 201 -6.57 4.96 21.22
N LYS A 202 -6.13 3.83 21.74
CA LYS A 202 -5.60 2.73 20.93
C LYS A 202 -6.78 1.86 20.52
N VAL A 203 -6.95 1.61 19.23
CA VAL A 203 -8.04 0.75 18.72
C VAL A 203 -7.50 -0.66 18.58
N LEU A 204 -8.24 -1.63 19.12
CA LEU A 204 -7.89 -3.04 19.16
C LEU A 204 -9.03 -3.84 18.50
N GLY A 205 -8.72 -4.51 17.41
CA GLY A 205 -9.66 -5.35 16.66
C GLY A 205 -9.25 -6.82 16.66
N SER A 206 -10.24 -7.71 16.70
CA SER A 206 -10.06 -9.12 16.39
C SER A 206 -10.77 -9.43 15.08
N ALA A 207 -10.00 -9.87 14.08
CA ALA A 207 -10.51 -10.30 12.79
C ALA A 207 -10.13 -11.79 12.56
N PRO A 208 -10.92 -12.74 13.11
CA PRO A 208 -10.61 -14.17 13.05
C PRO A 208 -10.51 -14.71 11.61
N SER A 209 -11.33 -14.16 10.69
CA SER A 209 -11.27 -14.46 9.26
C SER A 209 -9.92 -14.10 8.64
N CYS A 210 -9.25 -13.07 9.16
CA CYS A 210 -7.96 -12.60 8.67
C CYS A 210 -6.77 -13.26 9.40
N SER A 211 -7.01 -14.04 10.47
CA SER A 211 -5.97 -14.53 11.38
C SER A 211 -5.01 -13.42 11.88
N ARG A 212 -5.51 -12.18 11.98
CA ARG A 212 -4.74 -11.00 12.39
C ARG A 212 -5.40 -10.33 13.60
N ARG A 213 -4.56 -9.80 14.49
CA ARG A 213 -4.96 -8.78 15.46
C ARG A 213 -4.78 -7.44 14.77
N ILE A 214 -5.80 -6.61 14.77
CA ILE A 214 -5.74 -5.29 14.14
C ILE A 214 -5.52 -4.26 15.24
N GLU A 215 -4.59 -3.35 15.00
CA GLU A 215 -4.20 -2.29 15.92
C GLU A 215 -4.15 -0.96 15.18
N GLY A 216 -4.57 0.10 15.85
CA GLY A 216 -4.55 1.44 15.30
C GLY A 216 -4.77 2.48 16.38
N SER A 217 -5.02 3.70 15.93
CA SER A 217 -5.35 4.83 16.77
C SER A 217 -6.78 5.29 16.51
N GLY A 218 -7.32 6.03 17.46
CA GLY A 218 -8.59 6.73 17.33
C GLY A 218 -8.61 7.91 18.27
N PHE A 219 -9.66 8.72 18.19
CA PHE A 219 -9.85 9.82 19.15
C PHE A 219 -11.32 10.06 19.45
N VAL A 220 -11.60 10.46 20.68
CA VAL A 220 -12.94 10.86 21.11
C VAL A 220 -13.31 12.18 20.43
N TYR A 221 -14.39 12.20 19.64
CA TYR A 221 -14.89 13.42 18.99
C TYR A 221 -16.26 13.86 19.52
N ALA A 222 -16.96 12.99 20.25
CA ALA A 222 -18.19 13.25 20.98
C ALA A 222 -18.35 12.22 22.10
N ASP A 223 -19.33 12.40 22.98
CA ASP A 223 -19.58 11.49 24.12
C ASP A 223 -19.77 10.05 23.62
N ASP A 224 -19.00 9.11 24.19
CA ASP A 224 -18.95 7.70 23.79
C ASP A 224 -18.65 7.47 22.29
N ARG A 225 -18.13 8.46 21.56
CA ARG A 225 -17.84 8.34 20.12
C ARG A 225 -16.37 8.52 19.81
N VAL A 226 -15.79 7.49 19.20
CA VAL A 226 -14.42 7.47 18.71
C VAL A 226 -14.42 7.49 17.18
N MET A 227 -13.58 8.34 16.60
CA MET A 227 -13.28 8.29 15.17
C MET A 227 -11.98 7.53 14.95
N THR A 228 -11.94 6.71 13.90
CA THR A 228 -10.76 5.98 13.43
C THR A 228 -10.87 5.75 11.92
N ASN A 229 -9.93 5.00 11.32
CA ASN A 229 -10.03 4.60 9.92
C ASN A 229 -10.89 3.35 9.73
N ALA A 230 -11.45 3.19 8.52
CA ALA A 230 -12.19 2.00 8.16
C ALA A 230 -11.25 0.77 8.12
N HIS A 231 -10.06 0.90 7.52
CA HIS A 231 -9.11 -0.22 7.45
C HIS A 231 -8.64 -0.72 8.84
N VAL A 232 -8.68 0.13 9.88
CA VAL A 232 -8.34 -0.25 11.26
C VAL A 232 -9.38 -1.20 11.86
N VAL A 233 -10.60 -1.24 11.33
CA VAL A 233 -11.69 -2.09 11.84
C VAL A 233 -12.25 -3.05 10.79
N ALA A 234 -11.68 -3.09 9.58
CA ALA A 234 -12.12 -3.95 8.49
C ALA A 234 -12.06 -5.44 8.88
N GLY A 235 -13.14 -6.18 8.59
CA GLY A 235 -13.25 -7.61 8.92
C GLY A 235 -13.31 -7.95 10.41
N THR A 236 -13.37 -6.94 11.30
CA THR A 236 -13.49 -7.17 12.75
C THR A 236 -14.91 -7.58 13.13
N ARG A 237 -15.01 -8.56 14.04
CA ARG A 237 -16.31 -8.95 14.65
C ARG A 237 -16.59 -8.25 15.96
N SER A 238 -15.52 -7.82 16.63
CA SER A 238 -15.58 -7.04 17.86
C SER A 238 -14.39 -6.08 17.90
N VAL A 239 -14.63 -4.91 18.45
CA VAL A 239 -13.64 -3.85 18.62
C VAL A 239 -13.63 -3.40 20.07
N ALA A 240 -12.43 -3.12 20.56
CA ALA A 240 -12.24 -2.48 21.84
C ALA A 240 -11.31 -1.28 21.66
N VAL A 241 -11.39 -0.33 22.57
CA VAL A 241 -10.45 0.78 22.65
C VAL A 241 -9.74 0.73 23.99
N GLU A 242 -8.47 1.11 24.00
CA GLU A 242 -7.70 1.31 25.22
C GLU A 242 -7.47 2.81 25.42
N LEU A 243 -7.83 3.31 26.60
CA LEU A 243 -7.59 4.68 27.01
C LEU A 243 -6.83 4.67 28.34
N ARG A 244 -5.57 5.13 28.32
CA ARG A 244 -4.68 5.19 29.50
C ARG A 244 -4.51 3.84 30.20
N GLY A 245 -4.42 2.75 29.42
CA GLY A 245 -4.24 1.39 29.91
C GLY A 245 -5.52 0.66 30.28
N GLU A 246 -6.67 1.34 30.31
CA GLU A 246 -7.98 0.73 30.57
C GLU A 246 -8.68 0.40 29.26
N ARG A 247 -9.30 -0.79 29.20
CA ARG A 247 -9.97 -1.29 28.01
C ARG A 247 -11.48 -1.09 28.08
N TYR A 248 -12.06 -0.63 26.98
CA TYR A 248 -13.49 -0.38 26.81
C TYR A 248 -13.97 -1.09 25.55
N GLU A 249 -15.03 -1.89 25.67
CA GLU A 249 -15.63 -2.56 24.52
C GLU A 249 -16.48 -1.56 23.72
N GLY A 250 -16.52 -1.73 22.40
CA GLY A 250 -17.25 -0.85 21.51
C GLY A 250 -17.82 -1.57 20.29
N GLU A 251 -18.63 -0.82 19.55
CA GLU A 251 -19.30 -1.28 18.33
C GLU A 251 -18.97 -0.32 17.19
N VAL A 252 -18.67 -0.85 15.99
CA VAL A 252 -18.53 -0.01 14.79
C VAL A 252 -19.93 0.40 14.36
N VAL A 253 -20.27 1.69 14.41
CA VAL A 253 -21.63 2.21 14.12
C VAL A 253 -21.72 2.97 12.80
N VAL A 254 -20.57 3.34 12.24
CA VAL A 254 -20.42 3.85 10.87
C VAL A 254 -19.15 3.26 10.29
N TYR A 255 -19.24 2.79 9.05
CA TYR A 255 -18.14 2.22 8.29
C TYR A 255 -18.18 2.79 6.87
N ASP A 256 -17.21 3.63 6.53
CA ASP A 256 -17.09 4.27 5.21
C ASP A 256 -15.74 3.89 4.56
N PRO A 257 -15.71 2.82 3.73
CA PRO A 257 -14.49 2.38 3.06
C PRO A 257 -14.02 3.37 1.98
N ASN A 258 -14.93 4.19 1.44
CA ASN A 258 -14.61 5.18 0.42
C ASN A 258 -13.86 6.37 1.03
N ARG A 259 -14.18 6.78 2.25
CA ARG A 259 -13.43 7.82 2.98
C ARG A 259 -12.31 7.28 3.85
N ASP A 260 -12.24 5.96 3.99
CA ASP A 260 -11.40 5.27 4.96
C ASP A 260 -11.64 5.80 6.39
N LEU A 261 -12.91 5.89 6.79
CA LEU A 261 -13.31 6.38 8.10
C LEU A 261 -14.32 5.45 8.75
N ALA A 262 -14.21 5.32 10.07
CA ALA A 262 -15.17 4.60 10.88
C ALA A 262 -15.48 5.38 12.17
N VAL A 263 -16.67 5.15 12.70
CA VAL A 263 -17.09 5.63 14.02
C VAL A 263 -17.35 4.44 14.91
N LEU A 264 -16.76 4.45 16.10
CA LEU A 264 -17.03 3.50 17.16
C LEU A 264 -17.94 4.14 18.20
N TYR A 265 -18.96 3.40 18.63
CA TYR A 265 -19.71 3.68 19.84
C TYR A 265 -19.11 2.88 20.99
N VAL A 266 -18.62 3.58 22.02
CA VAL A 266 -17.92 3.00 23.17
C VAL A 266 -18.59 3.52 24.45
N PRO A 267 -19.63 2.83 24.96
CA PRO A 267 -20.39 3.29 26.12
C PRO A 267 -19.51 3.46 27.37
N GLY A 268 -19.61 4.62 28.04
CA GLY A 268 -18.91 4.89 29.29
C GLY A 268 -17.43 5.25 29.14
N LEU A 269 -17.02 5.69 27.94
CA LEU A 269 -15.63 6.09 27.67
C LEU A 269 -15.35 7.47 28.31
N PRO A 270 -14.38 7.59 29.25
CA PRO A 270 -14.21 8.81 30.06
C PRO A 270 -13.36 9.91 29.39
N GLY A 271 -13.10 9.83 28.09
CA GLY A 271 -12.23 10.78 27.38
C GLY A 271 -12.98 12.05 26.95
N PRO A 272 -12.41 13.26 27.11
CA PRO A 272 -13.04 14.48 26.62
C PRO A 272 -13.03 14.54 25.10
N SER A 273 -14.03 15.16 24.49
CA SER A 273 -14.14 15.28 23.03
C SER A 273 -13.14 16.28 22.45
N MET A 274 -12.50 15.88 21.34
CA MET A 274 -11.65 16.74 20.53
C MET A 274 -12.50 17.43 19.45
N ARG A 275 -12.25 18.72 19.24
CA ARG A 275 -13.02 19.54 18.30
C ARG A 275 -12.36 19.57 16.94
N PHE A 276 -13.12 19.31 15.88
CA PHE A 276 -12.65 19.53 14.52
C PHE A 276 -12.41 21.01 14.22
N ALA A 277 -11.36 21.30 13.46
CA ALA A 277 -11.11 22.63 12.91
C ALA A 277 -12.24 23.04 11.96
N ALA A 278 -12.58 24.33 11.94
CA ALA A 278 -13.68 24.85 11.14
C ALA A 278 -13.33 25.00 9.64
N GLY A 279 -12.05 25.16 9.31
CA GLY A 279 -11.56 25.33 7.95
C GLY A 279 -10.30 24.50 7.69
N ASN A 280 -9.76 24.63 6.49
CA ASN A 280 -8.61 23.85 6.04
C ASN A 280 -7.31 24.35 6.67
N ALA A 281 -6.38 23.42 6.88
CA ALA A 281 -5.04 23.75 7.31
C ALA A 281 -4.29 24.51 6.21
N SER A 282 -3.45 25.46 6.59
CA SER A 282 -2.61 26.20 5.64
C SER A 282 -1.28 25.48 5.42
N THR A 283 -0.74 25.54 4.20
CA THR A 283 0.65 25.12 3.92
C THR A 283 1.62 25.80 4.88
N GLY A 284 2.56 25.02 5.43
CA GLY A 284 3.55 25.48 6.41
C GLY A 284 3.05 25.53 7.84
N ALA A 285 1.75 25.31 8.10
CA ALA A 285 1.21 25.32 9.45
C ALA A 285 1.75 24.16 10.30
N ASP A 286 1.97 24.45 11.58
CA ASP A 286 2.33 23.48 12.59
C ASP A 286 1.19 22.54 12.93
N ALA A 287 1.52 21.26 13.03
CA ALA A 287 0.59 20.22 13.41
C ALA A 287 1.30 19.14 14.26
N ILE A 288 0.52 18.25 14.84
CA ILE A 288 1.00 17.16 15.67
C ILE A 288 0.20 15.91 15.33
N VAL A 289 0.89 14.81 15.05
CA VAL A 289 0.29 13.48 14.91
C VAL A 289 0.26 12.84 16.29
N LEU A 290 -0.92 12.41 16.74
CA LEU A 290 -1.09 11.69 18.00
C LEU A 290 -1.57 10.27 17.72
N GLY A 291 -0.97 9.28 18.38
CA GLY A 291 -1.36 7.88 18.17
C GLY A 291 -0.49 6.86 18.91
N PHE A 292 -0.57 5.62 18.46
CA PHE A 292 0.08 4.44 19.05
C PHE A 292 0.88 3.69 17.97
N PRO A 293 2.02 4.25 17.52
CA PRO A 293 2.81 3.64 16.45
C PRO A 293 3.35 2.27 16.87
N LEU A 294 3.26 1.28 15.97
CA LEU A 294 3.85 -0.06 16.09
C LEU A 294 3.42 -0.81 17.36
N ASP A 295 2.11 -0.85 17.63
CA ASP A 295 1.51 -1.35 18.88
C ASP A 295 2.04 -0.69 20.16
N GLY A 296 2.76 0.43 20.03
CA GLY A 296 3.52 1.04 21.12
C GLY A 296 2.67 1.84 22.10
N PRO A 297 3.33 2.53 23.05
CA PRO A 297 2.67 3.49 23.93
C PRO A 297 2.22 4.75 23.16
N TYR A 298 1.37 5.55 23.80
CA TYR A 298 0.97 6.87 23.29
C TYR A 298 2.19 7.70 22.88
N ASN A 299 2.14 8.23 21.67
CA ASN A 299 3.22 8.97 21.05
C ASN A 299 2.71 10.21 20.33
N ALA A 300 3.52 11.26 20.35
CA ALA A 300 3.31 12.47 19.57
C ALA A 300 4.48 12.70 18.61
N GLN A 301 4.16 13.01 17.36
CA GLN A 301 5.13 13.41 16.34
C GLN A 301 4.80 14.81 15.86
N SER A 302 5.77 15.72 15.95
CA SER A 302 5.66 17.04 15.32
C SER A 302 5.49 16.88 13.81
N ALA A 303 4.57 17.66 13.24
CA ALA A 303 4.25 17.64 11.84
C ALA A 303 4.21 19.06 11.27
N ARG A 304 4.41 19.18 9.96
CA ARG A 304 4.16 20.43 9.22
C ARG A 304 3.31 20.16 8.00
N VAL A 305 2.26 20.96 7.80
CA VAL A 305 1.38 20.81 6.64
C VAL A 305 2.14 21.17 5.36
N ARG A 306 2.16 20.26 4.39
CA ARG A 306 2.75 20.48 3.06
C ARG A 306 1.72 21.03 2.10
N ASP A 307 0.59 20.35 1.96
CA ASP A 307 -0.49 20.75 1.07
C ASP A 307 -1.84 20.18 1.51
N VAL A 308 -2.92 20.76 0.99
CA VAL A 308 -4.28 20.24 1.12
C VAL A 308 -4.89 20.13 -0.27
N ASP A 309 -5.09 18.90 -0.73
CA ASP A 309 -5.46 18.61 -2.11
C ASP A 309 -6.48 17.46 -2.20
N ARG A 310 -7.19 17.41 -3.33
CA ARG A 310 -8.04 16.26 -3.67
C ARG A 310 -7.23 15.24 -4.46
N ILE A 311 -7.10 14.03 -3.92
CA ILE A 311 -6.36 12.94 -4.56
C ILE A 311 -7.32 11.82 -4.93
N THR A 312 -7.14 11.30 -6.15
CA THR A 312 -7.83 10.10 -6.65
C THR A 312 -6.89 8.91 -6.55
N GLY A 313 -7.29 7.89 -5.81
CA GLY A 313 -6.57 6.64 -5.62
C GLY A 313 -7.52 5.52 -5.22
N PRO A 314 -7.02 4.29 -4.98
CA PRO A 314 -7.87 3.16 -4.64
C PRO A 314 -8.64 3.37 -3.33
N ASP A 315 -9.78 2.70 -3.20
CA ASP A 315 -10.42 2.49 -1.89
C ASP A 315 -9.62 1.52 -1.01
N ILE A 316 -10.07 1.28 0.22
CA ILE A 316 -9.34 0.38 1.14
C ILE A 316 -9.34 -1.10 0.69
N TYR A 317 -10.15 -1.45 -0.31
CA TYR A 317 -10.27 -2.81 -0.85
C TYR A 317 -9.68 -2.94 -2.26
N SER A 318 -9.04 -1.89 -2.78
CA SER A 318 -8.60 -1.80 -4.18
C SER A 318 -9.70 -2.14 -5.20
N SER A 319 -10.97 -1.90 -4.86
CA SER A 319 -12.14 -2.27 -5.67
C SER A 319 -12.51 -1.22 -6.71
N GLY A 320 -12.03 0.01 -6.52
CA GLY A 320 -12.21 1.13 -7.42
C GLY A 320 -11.46 2.38 -6.94
N ASN A 321 -11.47 3.42 -7.79
CA ASN A 321 -10.86 4.70 -7.46
C ASN A 321 -11.86 5.64 -6.79
N VAL A 322 -11.43 6.28 -5.71
CA VAL A 322 -12.20 7.29 -4.98
C VAL A 322 -11.41 8.58 -4.86
N THR A 323 -12.11 9.71 -4.80
CA THR A 323 -11.48 11.03 -4.66
C THR A 323 -11.73 11.58 -3.27
N ARG A 324 -10.65 11.78 -2.52
CA ARG A 324 -10.67 12.28 -1.13
C ARG A 324 -9.92 13.59 -1.03
N GLU A 325 -10.42 14.52 -0.22
CA GLU A 325 -9.61 15.66 0.20
C GLU A 325 -8.69 15.24 1.34
N ILE A 326 -7.37 15.39 1.14
CA ILE A 326 -6.36 14.97 2.09
C ILE A 326 -5.40 16.10 2.45
N ILE A 327 -4.79 15.99 3.62
CA ILE A 327 -3.66 16.81 4.05
C ILE A 327 -2.40 15.98 3.87
N THR A 328 -1.46 16.50 3.08
CA THR A 328 -0.11 15.96 3.02
C THR A 328 0.73 16.65 4.09
N ILE A 329 1.43 15.89 4.93
CA ILE A 329 2.25 16.43 6.02
C ILE A 329 3.70 15.99 5.92
N ARG A 330 4.61 16.82 6.44
CA ARG A 330 5.99 16.46 6.77
C ARG A 330 6.01 15.90 8.19
N ALA A 331 6.07 14.59 8.34
CA ALA A 331 6.14 13.91 9.64
C ALA A 331 6.58 12.45 9.45
N LEU A 332 7.12 11.84 10.51
CA LEU A 332 7.32 10.39 10.56
C LEU A 332 6.00 9.70 10.94
N VAL A 333 5.27 9.22 9.95
CA VAL A 333 4.04 8.43 10.14
C VAL A 333 4.37 6.94 9.99
N ARG A 334 3.92 6.14 10.95
CA ARG A 334 4.17 4.69 11.06
C ARG A 334 2.87 3.93 11.31
N SER A 335 2.85 2.65 10.95
CA SER A 335 1.71 1.76 11.25
C SER A 335 1.33 1.89 12.73
N GLY A 336 0.03 1.82 13.03
CA GLY A 336 -0.54 2.13 14.34
C GLY A 336 -0.93 3.60 14.54
N ASN A 337 -0.37 4.56 13.77
CA ASN A 337 -0.89 5.94 13.78
C ASN A 337 -2.22 6.09 13.03
N SER A 338 -2.56 5.16 12.13
CA SER A 338 -3.82 5.16 11.39
C SER A 338 -5.02 5.33 12.32
N GLY A 339 -5.91 6.24 11.98
CA GLY A 339 -7.10 6.62 12.73
C GLY A 339 -6.85 7.66 13.82
N GLY A 340 -5.58 7.96 14.14
CA GLY A 340 -5.20 9.00 15.09
C GLY A 340 -5.44 10.41 14.54
N PRO A 341 -5.64 11.41 15.41
CA PRO A 341 -5.89 12.77 14.96
C PRO A 341 -4.57 13.46 14.56
N LEU A 342 -4.63 14.20 13.45
CA LEU A 342 -3.71 15.28 13.16
C LEU A 342 -4.25 16.55 13.81
N VAL A 343 -3.56 17.12 14.79
CA VAL A 343 -4.02 18.30 15.53
C VAL A 343 -3.17 19.54 15.26
N SER A 344 -3.77 20.72 15.29
CA SER A 344 -3.05 21.99 15.28
C SER A 344 -2.42 22.30 16.64
N SER A 345 -1.56 23.32 16.67
CA SER A 345 -0.92 23.82 17.90
C SER A 345 -1.88 24.33 18.98
N ASN A 346 -3.17 24.54 18.65
CA ASN A 346 -4.23 24.89 19.60
C ASN A 346 -5.18 23.72 19.93
N GLY A 347 -4.85 22.49 19.52
CA GLY A 347 -5.60 21.28 19.86
C GLY A 347 -6.88 21.03 19.06
N LEU A 348 -7.06 21.70 17.91
CA LEU A 348 -8.15 21.39 16.98
C LEU A 348 -7.73 20.27 16.03
N VAL A 349 -8.64 19.33 15.76
CA VAL A 349 -8.40 18.23 14.81
C VAL A 349 -8.46 18.78 13.39
N LEU A 350 -7.31 18.77 12.71
CA LEU A 350 -7.15 19.14 11.31
C LEU A 350 -7.55 17.99 10.37
N GLY A 351 -7.37 16.74 10.80
CA GLY A 351 -7.70 15.55 10.01
C GLY A 351 -7.45 14.25 10.76
N VAL A 352 -7.66 13.14 10.06
CA VAL A 352 -7.47 11.76 10.57
C VAL A 352 -6.35 11.10 9.78
N ILE A 353 -5.26 10.72 10.45
CA ILE A 353 -4.11 10.05 9.80
C ILE A 353 -4.58 8.73 9.22
N PHE A 354 -4.24 8.43 7.98
CA PHE A 354 -4.65 7.17 7.33
C PHE A 354 -3.53 6.45 6.59
N ALA A 355 -2.47 7.14 6.19
CA ALA A 355 -1.39 6.54 5.43
C ALA A 355 -0.05 7.29 5.55
N ALA A 356 1.02 6.64 5.09
CA ALA A 356 2.35 7.20 4.91
C ALA A 356 2.84 6.97 3.47
N ALA A 357 3.74 7.82 2.98
CA ALA A 357 4.35 7.63 1.68
C ALA A 357 5.36 6.47 1.72
N ALA A 358 5.23 5.51 0.82
CA ALA A 358 6.16 4.38 0.73
C ALA A 358 7.57 4.81 0.27
N ASP A 359 7.66 5.87 -0.55
CA ASP A 359 8.90 6.41 -1.11
C ASP A 359 9.48 7.62 -0.37
N ASP A 360 8.80 8.17 0.64
CA ASP A 360 9.32 9.25 1.48
C ASP A 360 8.96 9.02 2.95
N PRO A 361 9.91 8.62 3.81
CA PRO A 361 9.64 8.32 5.21
C PRO A 361 9.23 9.55 6.04
N ASN A 362 9.37 10.76 5.49
CA ASN A 362 8.97 12.00 6.13
C ASN A 362 7.67 12.57 5.57
N THR A 363 6.90 11.79 4.81
CA THR A 363 5.60 12.23 4.27
C THR A 363 4.47 11.33 4.75
N GLY A 364 3.47 11.96 5.34
CA GLY A 364 2.24 11.31 5.83
C GLY A 364 1.00 11.93 5.22
N PHE A 365 -0.12 11.23 5.35
CA PHE A 365 -1.42 11.65 4.80
C PHE A 365 -2.52 11.56 5.85
N ALA A 366 -3.38 12.59 5.87
CA ALA A 366 -4.56 12.65 6.72
C ALA A 366 -5.80 12.95 5.87
N VAL A 367 -6.94 12.32 6.16
CA VAL A 367 -8.25 12.75 5.63
C VAL A 367 -8.63 14.06 6.31
N THR A 368 -9.05 15.09 5.56
CA THR A 368 -9.33 16.41 6.16
C THR A 368 -10.48 16.35 7.17
N ALA A 369 -10.48 17.27 8.14
CA ALA A 369 -11.61 17.45 9.05
C ALA A 369 -12.93 17.75 8.30
N ALA A 370 -12.86 18.37 7.11
CA ALA A 370 -14.02 18.62 6.26
C ALA A 370 -14.59 17.31 5.69
N GLU A 371 -13.74 16.40 5.22
CA GLU A 371 -14.14 15.08 4.71
C GLU A 371 -14.61 14.15 5.85
N ALA A 372 -14.05 14.29 7.05
CA ALA A 372 -14.42 13.48 8.21
C ALA A 372 -15.74 13.89 8.89
N ARG A 373 -16.11 15.18 8.81
CA ARG A 373 -17.28 15.72 9.52
C ARG A 373 -18.62 15.06 9.14
N PRO A 374 -18.94 14.78 7.87
CA PRO A 374 -20.17 14.07 7.52
C PRO A 374 -20.27 12.69 8.19
N VAL A 375 -19.15 11.95 8.25
CA VAL A 375 -19.08 10.62 8.89
C VAL A 375 -19.27 10.73 10.41
N ALA A 376 -18.63 11.72 11.05
CA ALA A 376 -18.84 12.03 12.46
C ALA A 376 -20.31 12.38 12.77
N LEU A 377 -20.96 13.17 11.93
CA LEU A 377 -22.37 13.54 12.12
C LEU A 377 -23.30 12.33 11.98
N GLU A 378 -23.03 11.44 11.02
CA GLU A 378 -23.77 10.20 10.85
C GLU A 378 -23.68 9.28 12.08
N GLY A 379 -22.49 9.20 12.69
CA GLY A 379 -22.22 8.34 13.83
C GLY A 379 -22.61 8.91 15.20
N ALA A 380 -22.87 10.22 15.29
CA ALA A 380 -23.08 10.93 16.56
C ALA A 380 -24.21 10.35 17.42
N GLN A 381 -25.25 9.76 16.81
CA GLN A 381 -26.41 9.19 17.52
C GLN A 381 -26.60 7.69 17.29
N ARG A 382 -25.78 7.04 16.46
CA ARG A 382 -25.90 5.61 16.19
C ARG A 382 -25.30 4.79 17.32
N THR A 383 -25.94 3.67 17.62
CA THR A 383 -25.51 2.71 18.66
C THR A 383 -25.54 1.26 18.19
N ARG A 384 -26.23 0.96 17.09
CA ARG A 384 -26.28 -0.38 16.50
C ARG A 384 -25.03 -0.60 15.64
N GLY A 385 -24.35 -1.72 15.88
CA GLY A 385 -23.23 -2.16 15.06
C GLY A 385 -23.60 -2.33 13.58
N VAL A 386 -22.66 -2.00 12.70
CA VAL A 386 -22.73 -2.23 11.25
C VAL A 386 -21.66 -3.24 10.84
N ASP A 387 -21.86 -3.84 9.67
CA ASP A 387 -20.88 -4.74 9.09
C ASP A 387 -19.58 -4.00 8.71
N THR A 388 -18.44 -4.65 8.91
CA THR A 388 -17.08 -4.10 8.67
C THR A 388 -16.44 -4.67 7.40
N GLY A 389 -17.23 -5.40 6.60
CA GLY A 389 -16.80 -5.97 5.32
C GLY A 389 -15.71 -7.04 5.47
N GLU A 390 -14.94 -7.21 4.40
CA GLU A 390 -13.89 -8.22 4.33
C GLU A 390 -12.55 -7.72 4.91
N CYS A 391 -11.59 -8.63 5.02
CA CYS A 391 -10.20 -8.29 5.36
C CYS A 391 -9.57 -7.41 4.27
N THR A 392 -8.78 -6.42 4.68
CA THR A 392 -7.89 -5.64 3.80
C THR A 392 -6.50 -6.27 3.67
#